data_AF-A0A2H4NRL8-F1
#
_entry.id   AF-A0A2H4NRL8-F1
#
_cell.length_a   1.000
_cell.length_b   1.000
_cell.length_c   1.000
_cell.angle_alpha   90.00
_cell.angle_beta   90.00
_cell.angle_gamma   90.00
#
_symmetry.space_group_name_H-M   'P 1'
#
loop_
_entity.id
_entity.type
_entity.pdbx_description
1 polymer ?
#
loop_
_entity_poly.entity_id
_entity_poly.type
_entity_poly.pdbx_seq_one_letter_code
_entity_poly.pdbx_strand_id
1 'polypeptide(L)'
;MATAFHYLNRVVAVFLGDSPVPARVPASARGRVKAVLGRFLRPGQAPPPGLALALLPATGADGPDWTEPGSTLADAFARARVAVEAAGERVLPPRVRDLVRRELKAWDGRPPGLGRSWAEGPLAELPAAERPAARLALLVAKAAYQVDDDLVADLVRSDGLDDRGLVELVSWAAHAAAEELGSRLSLRPRGEDASRERG
;
A
#
# COMPACT_ATOMS: atom_id res chain seq x y z
N MET A 1 -1.96 8.17 12.05
CA MET A 1 -3.08 7.60 11.25
C MET A 1 -3.01 7.94 9.75
N ALA A 2 -1.90 8.48 9.22
CA ALA A 2 -1.73 8.68 7.78
C ALA A 2 -1.10 7.44 7.08
N THR A 3 -0.16 6.76 7.75
CA THR A 3 0.53 5.57 7.22
C THR A 3 -0.44 4.44 6.85
N ALA A 4 -1.33 4.05 7.77
CA ALA A 4 -2.32 3.00 7.50
C ALA A 4 -3.28 3.39 6.35
N PHE A 5 -3.65 4.67 6.24
CA PHE A 5 -4.49 5.15 5.15
C PHE A 5 -3.78 5.10 3.80
N HIS A 6 -2.51 5.52 3.75
CA HIS A 6 -1.70 5.42 2.54
C HIS A 6 -1.51 3.96 2.07
N TYR A 7 -1.37 3.03 3.01
CA TYR A 7 -1.33 1.60 2.70
C TYR A 7 -2.67 1.11 2.15
N LEU A 8 -3.75 1.29 2.92
CA LEU A 8 -5.07 0.75 2.57
C LEU A 8 -5.60 1.30 1.25
N ASN A 9 -5.47 2.60 0.99
CA ASN A 9 -5.98 3.18 -0.26
C ASN A 9 -5.32 2.57 -1.50
N ARG A 10 -4.05 2.18 -1.42
CA ARG A 10 -3.34 1.56 -2.54
C ARG A 10 -3.80 0.11 -2.74
N VAL A 11 -3.90 -0.66 -1.65
CA VAL A 11 -4.40 -2.04 -1.71
C VAL A 11 -5.84 -2.06 -2.23
N VAL A 12 -6.68 -1.14 -1.74
CA VAL A 12 -8.07 -0.97 -2.18
C VAL A 12 -8.14 -0.59 -3.66
N ALA A 13 -7.33 0.37 -4.12
CA ALA A 13 -7.34 0.79 -5.52
C ALA A 13 -6.95 -0.35 -6.49
N VAL A 14 -6.17 -1.33 -6.03
CA VAL A 14 -5.76 -2.48 -6.87
C VAL A 14 -6.79 -3.60 -6.84
N PHE A 15 -7.32 -3.95 -5.67
CA PHE A 15 -8.17 -5.15 -5.52
C PHE A 15 -9.67 -4.88 -5.47
N LEU A 16 -10.10 -3.65 -5.22
CA LEU A 16 -11.50 -3.29 -5.21
C LEU A 16 -11.82 -2.43 -6.43
N GLY A 17 -12.70 -2.94 -7.29
CA GLY A 17 -13.25 -2.15 -8.39
C GLY A 17 -14.18 -1.03 -7.90
N ASP A 18 -14.65 -0.20 -8.84
CA ASP A 18 -15.47 1.00 -8.59
C ASP A 18 -16.74 0.75 -7.76
N SER A 19 -17.21 -0.51 -7.73
CA SER A 19 -18.36 -0.89 -6.93
C SER A 19 -18.07 -2.10 -6.06
N PRO A 20 -18.44 -2.06 -4.77
CA PRO A 20 -18.46 -3.26 -3.94
C PRO A 20 -19.62 -4.20 -4.30
N VAL A 21 -20.49 -3.80 -5.25
CA VAL A 21 -21.55 -4.65 -5.79
C VAL A 21 -21.05 -5.31 -7.08
N PRO A 22 -21.11 -6.66 -7.20
CA PRO A 22 -20.68 -7.34 -8.42
C PRO A 22 -21.41 -6.81 -9.65
N ALA A 23 -20.68 -6.60 -10.75
CA ALA A 23 -21.23 -6.05 -12.00
C ALA A 23 -22.44 -6.85 -12.53
N ARG A 24 -22.45 -8.17 -12.29
CA ARG A 24 -23.52 -9.11 -12.62
C ARG A 24 -24.86 -8.89 -11.89
N VAL A 25 -24.93 -7.99 -10.91
CA VAL A 25 -26.16 -7.71 -10.15
C VAL A 25 -27.08 -6.77 -10.96
N PRO A 26 -28.35 -7.18 -11.22
CA PRO A 26 -29.33 -6.34 -11.91
C PRO A 26 -29.56 -5.00 -11.19
N ALA A 27 -29.75 -3.92 -11.96
CA ALA A 27 -29.93 -2.56 -11.41
C ALA A 27 -31.02 -2.48 -10.34
N SER A 28 -32.14 -3.19 -10.52
CA SER A 28 -33.26 -3.26 -9.59
C SER A 28 -32.93 -3.89 -8.23
N ALA A 29 -31.88 -4.71 -8.15
CA ALA A 29 -31.44 -5.38 -6.93
C ALA A 29 -30.27 -4.66 -6.24
N ARG A 30 -29.58 -3.74 -6.92
CA ARG A 30 -28.36 -3.07 -6.41
C ARG A 30 -28.57 -2.37 -5.06
N GLY A 31 -29.70 -1.69 -4.88
CA GLY A 31 -30.03 -1.00 -3.61
C GLY A 31 -30.12 -1.96 -2.42
N ARG A 32 -30.74 -3.13 -2.62
CA ARG A 32 -30.87 -4.16 -1.58
C ARG A 32 -29.52 -4.80 -1.26
N VAL A 33 -28.72 -5.11 -2.27
CA VAL A 33 -27.37 -5.65 -2.08
C VAL A 33 -26.49 -4.66 -1.32
N LYS A 34 -26.54 -3.36 -1.66
CA LYS A 34 -25.84 -2.32 -0.91
C LYS A 34 -26.29 -2.24 0.55
N ALA A 35 -27.60 -2.32 0.82
CA ALA A 35 -28.12 -2.28 2.19
C ALA A 35 -27.67 -3.48 3.03
N VAL A 36 -27.69 -4.68 2.46
CA VAL A 36 -27.19 -5.90 3.11
C VAL A 36 -25.69 -5.79 3.39
N LEU A 37 -24.90 -5.37 2.39
CA LEU A 37 -23.47 -5.16 2.56
C LEU A 37 -23.18 -4.11 3.63
N GLY A 38 -23.89 -2.98 3.61
CA GLY A 38 -23.75 -1.94 4.62
C GLY A 38 -24.07 -2.42 6.05
N ARG A 39 -24.94 -3.41 6.20
CA ARG A 39 -25.21 -4.03 7.50
C ARG A 39 -24.07 -4.94 7.96
N PHE A 40 -23.43 -5.68 7.05
CA PHE A 40 -22.25 -6.48 7.36
C PHE A 40 -21.00 -5.63 7.64
N LEU A 41 -20.88 -4.47 6.98
CA LEU A 41 -19.78 -3.54 7.18
C LEU A 41 -19.99 -2.57 8.36
N ARG A 42 -21.11 -2.69 9.08
CA ARG A 42 -21.41 -1.80 10.20
C ARG A 42 -20.36 -2.01 11.29
N PRO A 43 -19.65 -0.95 11.74
CA PRO A 43 -18.62 -1.10 12.75
C PRO A 43 -19.21 -1.75 14.01
N GLY A 44 -18.59 -2.83 14.46
CA GLY A 44 -18.88 -3.43 15.75
C GLY A 44 -18.28 -2.61 16.89
N GLN A 45 -18.33 -3.17 18.10
CA GLN A 45 -17.56 -2.64 19.22
C GLN A 45 -16.07 -2.68 18.88
N ALA A 46 -15.35 -1.59 19.18
CA ALA A 46 -13.92 -1.52 18.96
C ALA A 46 -13.20 -2.61 19.79
N PRO A 47 -12.31 -3.41 19.19
CA PRO A 47 -11.55 -4.41 19.93
C PRO A 47 -10.59 -3.71 20.91
N PRO A 48 -10.17 -4.40 22.00
CA PRO A 48 -9.15 -3.86 22.89
C PRO A 48 -7.83 -3.62 22.13
N PRO A 49 -7.06 -2.58 22.50
CA PRO A 49 -5.75 -2.34 21.92
C PRO A 49 -4.85 -3.57 22.02
N GLY A 50 -4.14 -3.88 20.93
CA GLY A 50 -3.16 -4.97 20.91
C GLY A 50 -3.72 -6.36 20.62
N LEU A 51 -5.04 -6.52 20.46
CA LEU A 51 -5.65 -7.81 20.10
C LEU A 51 -5.03 -8.41 18.82
N ALA A 52 -4.68 -7.56 17.86
CA ALA A 52 -4.08 -7.98 16.59
C ALA A 52 -2.59 -8.38 16.70
N LEU A 53 -1.89 -8.10 17.81
CA LEU A 53 -0.46 -8.39 17.93
C LEU A 53 -0.16 -9.88 17.83
N ALA A 54 -1.07 -10.74 18.27
CA ALA A 54 -0.92 -12.19 18.19
C ALA A 54 -1.03 -12.74 16.75
N LEU A 55 -1.50 -11.93 15.79
CA LEU A 55 -1.59 -12.34 14.38
C LEU A 55 -0.23 -12.40 13.69
N LEU A 56 0.77 -11.68 14.23
CA LEU A 56 2.12 -11.62 13.68
C LEU A 56 3.16 -11.99 14.74
N PRO A 57 4.25 -12.67 14.35
CA PRO A 57 5.34 -12.98 15.28
C PRO A 57 5.87 -11.72 15.96
N ALA A 58 6.29 -11.85 17.22
CA ALA A 58 6.99 -10.78 17.90
C ALA A 58 8.31 -10.46 17.19
N THR A 59 8.70 -9.19 17.24
CA THR A 59 9.94 -8.70 16.62
C THR A 59 10.72 -7.86 17.62
N GLY A 60 12.04 -7.87 17.49
CA GLY A 60 12.93 -6.95 18.21
C GLY A 60 13.18 -5.65 17.44
N ALA A 61 12.52 -5.47 16.29
CA ALA A 61 12.71 -4.30 15.45
C ALA A 61 11.97 -3.09 16.01
N ASP A 62 12.54 -1.90 15.85
CA ASP A 62 11.92 -0.66 16.29
C ASP A 62 10.66 -0.33 15.47
N GLY A 63 9.71 0.32 16.16
CA GLY A 63 8.56 0.95 15.54
C GLY A 63 8.95 2.26 14.85
N PRO A 64 8.01 2.87 14.10
CA PRO A 64 8.27 4.15 13.43
C PRO A 64 8.53 5.29 14.44
N ASP A 65 9.40 6.24 14.09
CA ASP A 65 9.82 7.35 14.98
C ASP A 65 8.68 8.25 15.48
N TRP A 66 7.53 8.26 14.80
CA TRP A 66 6.35 9.02 15.22
C TRP A 66 5.50 8.30 16.27
N THR A 67 5.83 7.05 16.59
CA THR A 67 5.19 6.26 17.65
C THR A 67 5.97 6.39 18.95
N GLU A 68 5.27 6.32 20.08
CA GLU A 68 5.91 6.23 21.39
C GLU A 68 6.66 4.88 21.49
N PRO A 69 7.97 4.87 21.83
CA PRO A 69 8.74 3.65 21.99
C PRO A 69 8.08 2.69 22.99
N GLY A 70 8.01 1.40 22.65
CA GLY A 70 7.40 0.37 23.50
C GLY A 70 5.86 0.37 23.53
N SER A 71 5.19 1.31 22.85
CA SER A 71 3.73 1.29 22.75
C SER A 71 3.21 0.12 21.91
N THR A 72 1.95 -0.28 22.15
CA THR A 72 1.24 -1.26 21.30
C THR A 72 1.23 -0.87 19.83
N LEU A 73 1.20 0.43 19.54
CA LEU A 73 1.21 0.95 18.17
C LEU A 73 2.58 0.77 17.52
N ALA A 74 3.66 1.07 18.24
CA ALA A 74 5.03 0.82 17.79
C ALA A 74 5.23 -0.67 17.46
N ASP A 75 4.84 -1.57 18.36
CA ASP A 75 4.96 -3.03 18.18
C ASP A 75 4.14 -3.50 16.96
N ALA A 76 2.89 -3.03 16.81
CA ALA A 76 2.05 -3.40 15.68
C ALA A 76 2.66 -3.01 14.33
N PHE A 77 3.20 -1.79 14.21
CA PHE A 77 3.86 -1.34 12.99
C PHE A 77 5.18 -2.06 12.74
N ALA A 78 5.97 -2.34 13.77
CA ALA A 78 7.21 -3.09 13.65
C ALA A 78 6.97 -4.52 13.14
N ARG A 79 5.98 -5.23 13.72
CA ARG A 79 5.61 -6.59 13.26
C ARG A 79 5.09 -6.59 11.84
N ALA A 80 4.23 -5.63 11.49
CA ALA A 80 3.71 -5.50 10.13
C ALA A 80 4.83 -5.26 9.11
N ARG A 81 5.76 -4.33 9.41
CA ARG A 81 6.92 -4.03 8.57
C ARG A 81 7.78 -5.28 8.32
N VAL A 82 8.10 -6.04 9.37
CA VAL A 82 8.87 -7.28 9.24
C VAL A 82 8.15 -8.32 8.38
N ALA A 83 6.85 -8.52 8.61
CA ALA A 83 6.06 -9.49 7.86
C ALA A 83 5.93 -9.12 6.37
N VAL A 84 5.70 -7.83 6.08
CA VAL A 84 5.57 -7.32 4.72
C VAL A 84 6.91 -7.29 4.00
N GLU A 85 8.01 -6.98 4.68
CA GLU A 85 9.34 -7.03 4.06
C GLU A 85 9.70 -8.46 3.65
N ALA A 86 9.46 -9.44 4.54
CA ALA A 86 9.67 -10.84 4.21
C ALA A 86 8.79 -11.31 3.04
N ALA A 87 7.59 -10.74 2.88
CA ALA A 87 6.73 -10.99 1.72
C ALA A 87 7.34 -10.42 0.42
N GLY A 88 7.80 -9.18 0.46
CA GLY A 88 8.52 -8.58 -0.67
C GLY A 88 9.74 -9.38 -1.08
N GLU A 89 10.51 -9.91 -0.12
CA GLU A 89 11.71 -10.72 -0.37
C GLU A 89 11.41 -12.04 -1.10
N ARG A 90 10.23 -12.63 -0.89
CA ARG A 90 9.84 -13.87 -1.58
C ARG A 90 9.48 -13.65 -3.04
N VAL A 91 8.95 -12.47 -3.38
CA VAL A 91 8.32 -12.22 -4.68
C VAL A 91 9.05 -11.20 -5.54
N LEU A 92 9.98 -10.42 -4.97
CA LEU A 92 10.72 -9.38 -5.68
C LEU A 92 12.24 -9.55 -5.52
N PRO A 93 12.99 -9.54 -6.64
CA PRO A 93 14.45 -9.41 -6.60
C PRO A 93 14.89 -8.17 -5.81
N PRO A 94 16.06 -8.20 -5.12
CA PRO A 94 16.57 -7.04 -4.38
C PRO A 94 16.66 -5.76 -5.23
N ARG A 95 17.07 -5.89 -6.50
CA ARG A 95 17.16 -4.77 -7.45
C ARG A 95 15.83 -4.05 -7.66
N VAL A 96 14.73 -4.80 -7.73
CA VAL A 96 13.39 -4.24 -7.87
C VAL A 96 13.02 -3.47 -6.60
N ARG A 97 13.27 -4.07 -5.42
CA ARG A 97 12.98 -3.42 -4.14
C ARG A 97 13.78 -2.14 -3.95
N ASP A 98 15.07 -2.17 -4.28
CA ASP A 98 15.97 -1.01 -4.19
C ASP A 98 15.54 0.11 -5.14
N LEU A 99 15.15 -0.23 -6.37
CA LEU A 99 14.64 0.73 -7.34
C LEU A 99 13.37 1.42 -6.82
N VAL A 100 12.38 0.66 -6.34
CA VAL A 100 11.13 1.23 -5.81
C VAL A 100 11.41 2.14 -4.61
N ARG A 101 12.30 1.74 -3.71
CA ARG A 101 12.70 2.58 -2.56
C ARG A 101 13.39 3.86 -3.00
N ARG A 102 14.29 3.80 -3.97
CA ARG A 102 14.96 4.98 -4.54
C ARG A 102 13.95 5.93 -5.17
N GLU A 103 13.03 5.40 -5.96
CA GLU A 103 11.96 6.16 -6.60
C GLU A 103 11.04 6.82 -5.57
N LEU A 104 10.70 6.12 -4.49
CA LEU A 104 9.88 6.66 -3.41
C LEU A 104 10.60 7.79 -2.65
N LYS A 105 11.89 7.64 -2.35
CA LYS A 105 12.69 8.69 -1.70
C LYS A 105 12.77 9.96 -2.56
N ALA A 106 12.91 9.81 -3.88
CA ALA A 106 12.97 10.94 -4.81
C ALA A 106 11.60 11.55 -5.13
N TRP A 107 10.51 10.81 -4.88
CA TRP A 107 9.16 11.23 -5.18
C TRP A 107 8.70 12.34 -4.23
N ASP A 108 7.93 13.31 -4.71
CA ASP A 108 7.36 14.42 -3.91
C ASP A 108 6.02 14.06 -3.22
N GLY A 109 5.49 12.86 -3.50
CA GLY A 109 4.20 12.39 -3.00
C GLY A 109 2.98 12.79 -3.84
N ARG A 110 3.17 13.54 -4.94
CA ARG A 110 2.09 13.93 -5.86
C ARG A 110 1.92 12.92 -7.00
N PRO A 111 0.72 12.71 -7.55
CA PRO A 111 0.54 11.80 -8.69
C PRO A 111 1.54 12.12 -9.84
N PRO A 112 2.29 11.13 -10.35
CA PRO A 112 3.39 11.36 -11.29
C PRO A 112 2.94 11.77 -12.71
N GLY A 113 1.63 11.76 -12.99
CA GLY A 113 1.06 12.21 -14.26
C GLY A 113 -0.18 11.41 -14.67
N LEU A 114 -0.76 11.76 -15.82
CA LEU A 114 -1.95 11.09 -16.37
C LEU A 114 -1.62 9.73 -17.03
N GLY A 115 -0.41 9.56 -17.56
CA GLY A 115 0.06 8.33 -18.18
C GLY A 115 1.03 7.52 -17.32
N ARG A 116 1.59 6.44 -17.89
CA ARG A 116 2.56 5.53 -17.24
C ARG A 116 4.01 5.72 -17.71
N SER A 117 4.28 6.64 -18.64
CA SER A 117 5.61 6.84 -19.25
C SER A 117 6.70 7.23 -18.25
N TRP A 118 6.33 7.83 -17.12
CA TRP A 118 7.24 8.15 -16.02
C TRP A 118 7.91 6.90 -15.42
N ALA A 119 7.31 5.71 -15.57
CA ALA A 119 7.87 4.47 -15.07
C ALA A 119 8.92 3.88 -16.02
N GLU A 120 8.89 4.19 -17.32
CA GLU A 120 9.73 3.53 -18.32
C GLU A 120 11.22 3.85 -18.13
N GLY A 121 11.56 5.08 -17.72
CA GLY A 121 12.93 5.48 -17.41
C GLY A 121 13.57 4.61 -16.32
N PRO A 122 13.00 4.59 -15.09
CA PRO A 122 13.47 3.71 -14.02
C PRO A 122 13.50 2.23 -14.44
N LEU A 123 12.45 1.73 -15.10
CA LEU A 123 12.37 0.32 -15.51
C LEU A 123 13.43 -0.09 -16.54
N ALA A 124 13.95 0.84 -17.33
CA ALA A 124 15.01 0.55 -18.30
C ALA A 124 16.32 0.10 -17.63
N GLU A 125 16.55 0.46 -16.36
CA GLU A 125 17.71 0.04 -15.57
C GLU A 125 17.66 -1.45 -15.20
N LEU A 126 16.48 -2.07 -15.24
CA LEU A 126 16.28 -3.46 -14.85
C LEU A 126 16.40 -4.43 -16.03
N PRO A 127 16.84 -5.68 -15.79
CA PRO A 127 16.72 -6.76 -16.76
C PRO A 127 15.28 -6.91 -17.24
N ALA A 128 15.08 -7.27 -18.51
CA ALA A 128 13.75 -7.37 -19.11
C ALA A 128 12.78 -8.27 -18.32
N ALA A 129 13.30 -9.36 -17.72
CA ALA A 129 12.54 -10.28 -16.89
C ALA A 129 12.05 -9.69 -15.56
N GLU A 130 12.69 -8.64 -15.04
CA GLU A 130 12.31 -8.03 -13.75
C GLU A 130 11.33 -6.84 -13.94
N ARG A 131 11.16 -6.37 -15.18
CA ARG A 131 10.37 -5.17 -15.49
C ARG A 131 8.88 -5.32 -15.23
N PRO A 132 8.21 -6.46 -15.50
CA PRO A 132 6.79 -6.61 -15.21
C PRO A 132 6.47 -6.40 -13.72
N ALA A 133 7.15 -7.16 -12.85
CA ALA A 133 6.98 -7.05 -11.40
C ALA A 133 7.34 -5.63 -10.88
N ALA A 134 8.44 -5.06 -11.36
CA ALA A 134 8.85 -3.71 -10.99
C ALA A 134 7.84 -2.64 -11.45
N ARG A 135 7.24 -2.79 -12.63
CA ARG A 135 6.21 -1.87 -13.14
C ARG A 135 4.98 -1.89 -12.25
N LEU A 136 4.50 -3.08 -11.89
CA LEU A 136 3.38 -3.20 -10.96
C LEU A 136 3.72 -2.56 -9.61
N ALA A 137 4.89 -2.88 -9.03
CA ALA A 137 5.30 -2.31 -7.74
C ALA A 137 5.37 -0.78 -7.77
N LEU A 138 5.93 -0.16 -8.82
CA LEU A 138 5.97 1.29 -8.97
C LEU A 138 4.58 1.91 -9.12
N LEU A 139 3.70 1.29 -9.91
CA LEU A 139 2.32 1.77 -10.08
C LEU A 139 1.55 1.68 -8.77
N VAL A 140 1.61 0.55 -8.06
CA VAL A 140 1.00 0.42 -6.72
C VAL A 140 1.53 1.50 -5.77
N ALA A 141 2.84 1.76 -5.78
CA ALA A 141 3.47 2.71 -4.87
C ALA A 141 3.10 4.18 -5.17
N LYS A 142 3.10 4.61 -6.44
CA LYS A 142 2.99 6.03 -6.83
C LYS A 142 1.66 6.40 -7.49
N ALA A 143 0.95 5.44 -8.08
CA ALA A 143 -0.26 5.67 -8.88
C ALA A 143 -1.19 4.45 -8.90
N ALA A 144 -1.59 3.90 -7.75
CA ALA A 144 -2.35 2.65 -7.66
C ALA A 144 -3.67 2.67 -8.46
N TYR A 145 -4.27 3.85 -8.67
CA TYR A 145 -5.44 4.05 -9.52
C TYR A 145 -5.20 3.80 -11.02
N GLN A 146 -3.94 3.68 -11.44
CA GLN A 146 -3.54 3.31 -12.79
C GLN A 146 -3.27 1.81 -12.92
N VAL A 147 -3.47 0.98 -11.89
CA VAL A 147 -3.38 -0.48 -12.03
C VAL A 147 -4.67 -0.97 -12.66
N ASP A 148 -4.56 -1.76 -13.73
CA ASP A 148 -5.70 -2.35 -14.45
C ASP A 148 -5.54 -3.87 -14.61
N ASP A 149 -6.63 -4.52 -15.02
CA ASP A 149 -6.71 -5.97 -15.19
C ASP A 149 -5.69 -6.49 -16.21
N ASP A 150 -5.42 -5.72 -17.28
CA ASP A 150 -4.47 -6.08 -18.32
C ASP A 150 -3.04 -6.15 -17.78
N LEU A 151 -2.63 -5.18 -16.96
CA LEU A 151 -1.32 -5.18 -16.32
C LEU A 151 -1.15 -6.38 -15.38
N VAL A 152 -2.18 -6.71 -14.60
CA VAL A 152 -2.15 -7.87 -13.70
C VAL A 152 -2.09 -9.17 -14.50
N ALA A 153 -2.91 -9.30 -15.55
CA ALA A 153 -2.93 -10.47 -16.40
C ALA A 153 -1.60 -10.68 -17.14
N ASP A 154 -0.96 -9.61 -17.61
CA ASP A 154 0.37 -9.67 -18.21
C ASP A 154 1.42 -10.18 -17.23
N LEU A 155 1.43 -9.69 -16.00
CA LEU A 155 2.36 -10.14 -14.95
C LEU A 155 2.18 -11.62 -14.62
N VAL A 156 0.93 -12.06 -14.44
CA VAL A 156 0.61 -13.47 -14.15
C VAL A 156 1.06 -14.37 -15.30
N ARG A 157 0.90 -13.92 -16.56
CA ARG A 157 1.36 -14.66 -17.74
C ARG A 157 2.88 -14.69 -17.88
N SER A 158 3.58 -13.58 -17.60
CA SER A 158 5.03 -13.46 -17.85
C SER A 158 5.87 -14.09 -16.74
N ASP A 159 5.46 -13.88 -15.48
CA ASP A 159 6.28 -14.20 -14.31
C ASP A 159 5.74 -15.42 -13.54
N GLY A 160 4.57 -15.93 -13.93
CA GLY A 160 3.93 -17.09 -13.29
C GLY A 160 3.50 -16.81 -11.84
N LEU A 161 3.31 -15.53 -11.49
CA LEU A 161 2.95 -15.11 -10.14
C LEU A 161 1.56 -15.62 -9.77
N ASP A 162 1.45 -16.35 -8.67
CA ASP A 162 0.17 -16.81 -8.13
C ASP A 162 -0.55 -15.70 -7.35
N ASP A 163 -1.82 -15.94 -6.98
CA ASP A 163 -2.63 -14.98 -6.23
C ASP A 163 -1.96 -14.52 -4.93
N ARG A 164 -1.26 -15.46 -4.26
CA ARG A 164 -0.50 -15.15 -3.06
C ARG A 164 0.63 -14.17 -3.38
N GLY A 165 1.41 -14.44 -4.41
CA GLY A 165 2.52 -13.61 -4.83
C GLY A 165 2.07 -12.21 -5.22
N LEU A 166 0.91 -12.10 -5.88
CA LEU A 166 0.30 -10.82 -6.22
C LEU A 166 -0.07 -10.02 -4.96
N VAL A 167 -0.71 -10.65 -3.97
CA VAL A 167 -1.03 -10.00 -2.69
C VAL A 167 0.24 -9.59 -1.95
N GLU A 168 1.27 -10.44 -1.91
CA GLU A 168 2.56 -10.14 -1.27
C GLU A 168 3.26 -8.94 -1.94
N LEU A 169 3.30 -8.89 -3.27
CA LEU A 169 3.88 -7.78 -4.04
C LEU A 169 3.13 -6.46 -3.80
N VAL A 170 1.80 -6.48 -3.94
CA VAL A 170 0.97 -5.28 -3.75
C VAL A 170 1.07 -4.78 -2.32
N SER A 171 1.04 -5.68 -1.33
CA SER A 171 1.19 -5.33 0.08
C SER A 171 2.56 -4.70 0.35
N TRP A 172 3.63 -5.27 -0.21
CA TRP A 172 4.97 -4.72 -0.07
C TRP A 172 5.09 -3.32 -0.68
N ALA A 173 4.66 -3.13 -1.92
CA ALA A 173 4.75 -1.84 -2.61
C ALA A 173 3.89 -0.75 -1.93
N ALA A 174 2.68 -1.11 -1.50
CA ALA A 174 1.81 -0.19 -0.76
C ALA A 174 2.40 0.19 0.60
N HIS A 175 3.02 -0.75 1.31
CA HIS A 175 3.64 -0.51 2.60
C HIS A 175 4.88 0.36 2.46
N ALA A 176 5.76 0.08 1.50
CA ALA A 176 6.95 0.90 1.24
C ALA A 176 6.59 2.36 0.97
N ALA A 177 5.53 2.61 0.19
CA ALA A 177 5.03 3.96 -0.06
C ALA A 177 4.43 4.61 1.20
N ALA A 178 3.72 3.83 2.03
CA ALA A 178 3.14 4.30 3.27
C ALA A 178 4.19 4.68 4.31
N GLU A 179 5.28 3.89 4.43
CA GLU A 179 6.40 4.20 5.32
C GLU A 179 7.11 5.48 4.92
N GLU A 180 7.43 5.63 3.62
CA GLU A 180 8.09 6.83 3.10
C GLU A 180 7.24 8.09 3.29
N LEU A 181 5.94 8.03 2.97
CA LEU A 181 5.05 9.17 3.18
C LEU A 181 4.80 9.44 4.67
N GLY A 182 4.75 8.38 5.48
CA GLY A 182 4.57 8.47 6.92
C GLY A 182 5.76 9.15 7.62
N SER A 183 6.99 8.80 7.24
CA SER A 183 8.21 9.38 7.83
C SER A 183 8.30 10.90 7.61
N ARG A 184 7.87 11.37 6.44
CA ARG A 184 7.86 12.81 6.10
C ARG A 184 6.89 13.63 6.93
N LEU A 185 5.79 13.03 7.38
CA LEU A 185 4.83 13.69 8.27
C LEU A 185 5.40 13.88 9.68
N SER A 186 6.32 13.01 10.11
CA SER A 186 7.05 13.14 11.38
C SER A 186 8.10 14.25 11.34
N LEU A 187 8.69 14.50 10.18
CA LEU A 187 9.74 15.50 9.98
C LEU A 187 9.22 16.94 9.90
N ARG A 188 7.90 17.15 9.72
CA ARG A 188 7.30 18.48 9.70
C ARG A 188 7.03 18.97 11.14
N PRO A 189 7.71 20.03 11.64
CA PRO A 189 7.46 20.53 12.98
C PRO A 189 6.02 21.03 13.11
N ARG A 190 5.33 20.67 14.21
CA ARG A 190 3.96 21.10 14.55
C ARG A 190 3.76 22.63 14.71
N GLY A 191 4.78 23.45 14.45
CA GLY A 191 4.86 24.85 14.87
C GLY A 191 4.46 25.93 13.86
N GLU A 192 4.14 25.59 12.60
CA GLU A 192 3.86 26.62 11.59
C GLU A 192 2.37 27.00 11.41
N ASP A 193 1.42 26.23 11.93
CA ASP A 193 -0.01 26.54 11.79
C ASP A 193 -0.53 27.55 12.84
N ALA A 194 0.23 27.84 13.90
CA ALA A 194 -0.20 28.77 14.95
C ALA A 194 0.06 30.26 14.65
N SER A 195 0.76 30.57 13.54
CA SER A 195 1.23 31.93 13.23
C SER A 195 0.50 32.60 12.05
N ARG A 196 -0.51 31.94 11.45
CA ARG A 196 -1.28 32.49 10.31
C ARG A 196 -2.68 33.02 10.62
N GLU A 197 -3.13 32.97 11.88
CA GLU A 197 -4.43 33.54 12.31
C GLU A 197 -4.33 34.86 13.11
N ARG A 198 -3.17 35.52 13.11
CA ARG A 198 -3.05 36.88 13.64
C ARG A 198 -2.31 37.76 12.64
N GLY A 199 -3.07 38.26 11.66
CA GLY A 199 -2.68 39.31 10.72
C GLY A 199 -3.91 40.09 10.32
#